data_AF-A0A9E2AKF4-F1
#
_entry.id   AF-A0A9E2AKF4-F1
#
_cell.length_a   1.000
_cell.length_b   1.000
_cell.length_c   1.000
_cell.angle_alpha   90.00
_cell.angle_beta   90.00
_cell.angle_gamma   90.00
#
_symmetry.space_group_name_H-M   'P 1'
#
loop_
_entity.id
_entity.type
_entity.pdbx_description
1 polymer ?
#
loop_
_entity_poly.entity_id
_entity_poly.type
_entity_poly.pdbx_seq_one_letter_code
_entity_poly.pdbx_strand_id
1 'polypeptide(L)' 'PARDLGARIMHQLLPIAGKGDSDWGYSWIPVIGPILGGLVAAGLYLILN' A
#
# COMPACT_ATOMS: atom_id res chain seq x y z
N PRO A 1 -2.07 4.08 -1.52
CA PRO A 1 -2.64 2.76 -1.18
C PRO A 1 -3.69 2.24 -2.19
N ALA A 2 -4.76 3.00 -2.51
CA ALA A 2 -5.87 2.52 -3.35
C ALA A 2 -5.49 2.16 -4.80
N ARG A 3 -4.43 2.77 -5.35
CA ARG A 3 -3.93 2.53 -6.71
C ARG A 3 -3.36 1.12 -6.91
N ASP A 4 -2.67 0.57 -5.91
CA ASP A 4 -1.92 -0.70 -6.04
C ASP A 4 -2.63 -1.89 -5.39
N LEU A 5 -3.46 -1.64 -4.36
CA LEU A 5 -4.19 -2.70 -3.66
C LEU A 5 -5.30 -3.30 -4.50
N GLY A 6 -6.01 -2.49 -5.31
CA GLY A 6 -7.09 -2.98 -6.18
C GLY A 6 -6.58 -3.95 -7.26
N ALA A 7 -5.46 -3.63 -7.91
CA ALA A 7 -4.84 -4.49 -8.91
C ALA A 7 -4.35 -5.83 -8.31
N ARG A 8 -3.82 -5.80 -7.08
CA ARG A 8 -3.37 -7.01 -6.37
C ARG A 8 -4.54 -7.91 -5.96
N ILE A 9 -5.64 -7.34 -5.47
CA ILE A 9 -6.85 -8.10 -5.09
C ILE A 9 -7.47 -8.76 -6.33
N MET A 10 -7.60 -8.04 -7.44
CA MET A 10 -8.13 -8.60 -8.68
C MET A 10 -7.22 -9.68 -9.28
N HIS A 11 -5.89 -9.53 -9.19
CA HIS A 11 -4.96 -10.59 -9.57
C HIS A 11 -5.11 -11.85 -8.69
N GLN A 12 -5.59 -11.71 -7.45
CA GLN A 12 -5.89 -12.85 -6.57
C GLN A 12 -7.23 -13.52 -6.81
N LEU A 13 -8.25 -12.74 -7.15
CA LEU A 13 -9.61 -13.26 -7.36
C LEU A 13 -9.81 -13.91 -8.74
N LEU A 14 -9.09 -13.44 -9.77
CA LEU A 14 -9.24 -13.97 -11.11
C LEU A 14 -8.40 -15.27 -11.30
N PRO A 15 -8.99 -16.35 -11.83
CA PRO A 15 -8.27 -17.58 -12.14
C PRO A 15 -7.41 -17.38 -13.40
N ILE A 16 -6.19 -16.87 -13.20
CA ILE A 16 -5.20 -16.65 -14.26
C ILE A 16 -4.28 -17.87 -14.31
N ALA A 17 -4.30 -18.61 -15.42
CA ALA A 17 -3.43 -19.77 -15.62
C ALA A 17 -1.94 -19.34 -15.70
N GLY A 18 -1.06 -20.04 -14.97
CA GLY A 18 0.38 -19.74 -14.93
C GLY A 18 0.80 -18.60 -13.99
N LYS A 19 -0.07 -18.19 -13.07
CA LYS A 19 0.20 -17.16 -12.06
C LYS A 19 1.31 -17.59 -11.09
N GLY A 20 2.38 -16.78 -10.98
CA GLY A 20 3.37 -16.88 -9.90
C GLY A 20 2.85 -16.34 -8.56
N ASP A 21 3.51 -16.70 -7.47
CA ASP A 21 3.11 -16.27 -6.13
C ASP A 21 3.03 -14.75 -6.03
N SER A 22 1.89 -14.24 -5.55
CA SER A 22 1.74 -12.82 -5.26
C SER A 22 2.60 -12.51 -4.04
N ASP A 23 3.66 -11.73 -4.21
CA ASP A 23 4.62 -11.42 -3.16
C ASP A 23 3.98 -10.47 -2.11
N TRP A 24 3.26 -11.07 -1.15
CA TRP A 24 2.57 -10.39 -0.04
C TRP A 24 3.53 -9.79 0.97
N GLY A 25 4.81 -10.20 0.96
CA GLY A 25 5.83 -9.63 1.83
C GLY A 25 5.98 -8.12 1.66
N TYR A 26 5.67 -7.57 0.48
CA TYR A 26 5.76 -6.15 0.17
C TYR A 26 4.43 -5.36 0.28
N SER A 27 3.29 -6.01 0.58
CA SER A 27 1.98 -5.33 0.55
C SER A 27 1.74 -4.35 1.69
N TRP A 28 2.53 -4.43 2.77
CA TRP A 28 2.40 -3.53 3.93
C TRP A 28 3.12 -2.19 3.72
N ILE A 29 4.17 -2.12 2.89
CA ILE A 29 4.92 -0.89 2.58
C ILE A 29 4.01 0.24 2.04
N PRO A 30 3.13 0.01 1.03
CA PRO A 30 2.23 1.04 0.53
C PRO A 30 1.07 1.39 1.48
N VAL A 31 0.97 0.72 2.63
CA VAL A 31 0.00 1.02 3.69
C VAL A 31 0.67 1.80 4.81
N ILE A 32 1.77 1.30 5.37
CA ILE A 32 2.45 1.92 6.51
C ILE A 32 3.24 3.15 6.10
N GLY A 33 3.87 3.17 4.92
CA GLY A 33 4.62 4.31 4.42
C GLY A 33 3.79 5.60 4.36
N PRO A 34 2.62 5.60 3.69
CA PRO A 34 1.75 6.77 3.64
C PRO A 34 1.17 7.18 4.99
N ILE A 35 0.84 6.23 5.88
CA ILE A 35 0.28 6.53 7.20
C ILE A 35 1.32 7.26 8.06
N LEU A 36 2.53 6.72 8.17
CA LEU A 36 3.60 7.34 8.95
C LEU A 36 4.04 8.66 8.32
N GLY A 37 4.18 8.72 6.99
CA GLY A 37 4.52 9.97 6.29
C GLY A 37 3.49 11.07 6.51
N GLY A 38 2.19 10.73 6.48
CA GLY A 38 1.11 11.66 6.75
C GLY A 38 1.11 12.17 8.20
N LEU A 39 1.32 11.28 9.17
CA LEU A 39 1.42 11.66 10.59
C LEU A 39 2.61 12.58 10.86
N VAL A 40 3.78 12.28 10.29
CA VAL A 40 4.98 13.12 10.44
C VAL A 40 4.77 14.48 9.79
N ALA A 41 4.21 14.53 8.57
CA ALA A 41 3.94 15.79 7.88
C ALA A 41 2.92 16.66 8.63
N ALA A 42 1.84 16.06 9.15
CA ALA A 42 0.85 16.76 9.96
C ALA A 42 1.44 17.28 11.28
N GLY A 43 2.25 16.46 11.96
CA GLY A 43 2.96 16.86 13.17
C GLY A 43 3.94 18.01 12.93
N LEU A 44 4.72 17.95 11.84
CA LEU A 44 5.62 19.04 11.46
C LEU A 44 4.85 20.33 11.17
N TYR A 45 3.75 20.26 10.43
CA TYR A 45 2.92 21.41 10.12
C TYR A 45 2.39 22.10 11.38
N LEU A 46 1.93 21.32 12.38
CA LEU A 46 1.44 21.85 13.66
C LEU A 46 2.53 22.45 14.55
N ILE A 47 3.79 22.03 14.40
CA ILE A 47 4.92 22.55 15.18
C ILE A 47 5.52 23.81 14.53
N LEU A 48 5.49 23.89 13.20
CA LEU A 48 6.09 24.98 12.43
C LEU A 48 5.14 26.16 12.16
N ASN A 49 3.87 26.05 12.55
CA ASN A 49 2.83 27.07 12.38
C ASN A 49 2.31 27.54 13.74
#